data_AF-A0A945DSV5-F1
#
_entry.id   AF-A0A945DSV5-F1
#
_cell.length_a   1.000
_cell.length_b   1.000
_cell.length_c   1.000
_cell.angle_alpha   90.00
_cell.angle_beta   90.00
_cell.angle_gamma   90.00
#
_symmetry.space_group_name_H-M   'P 1'
#
loop_
_entity.id
_entity.type
_entity.pdbx_description
1 polymer ?
#
loop_
_entity_poly.entity_id
_entity_poly.type
_entity_poly.pdbx_seq_one_letter_code
_entity_poly.pdbx_strand_id
1 'polypeptide(L)'
;CGETLNSFIWGPDGWLYGCHGVFTHSRVGKPGTADAERVPFNAGVWRYHPTRHIFEAFAQGTSNPWGVDFNAHGQCFIEACVIPHFFHMIQGGRYQRQGGQHFNKHTYDDIKTIANHLHYAGNIRDHAHWGKTPGVPSATGAAGGGHAHAGLMIYLGDSWPAQYRGQAFMNNIHGARINMDILKPRGSGYVASHGADFVQFNDRWSQIINLRYDQDGSVYLIDWYDKNQCHSREPDSHDRSNGRVFKVVYQNEKRTTVDLAKRTHMELAQLQSHPNEWQARHARRALQERLAKQNGLPQDFAKVDAILKTQLAKGKTTALRLRALWCLHGISGLNEADLLALLKDRDAMLRAWAIQLLCESKKPSAAARGEFARMAREDKSPIVRMYLASAMTRTPVAQRAEVLTGLLSHAEDATDPNLPHLYWYATEPVVTADKTAAIVLLSKTKIPKVRQFITRRLASKQ
;
A
#
# COMPACT_ATOMS: atom_id res chain seq x y z
N CYS A 1 -17.95 -16.34 -1.06
CA CYS A 1 -16.96 -15.26 -0.78
C CYS A 1 -15.93 -15.27 -1.90
N GLY A 2 -15.54 -14.19 -2.56
CA GLY A 2 -15.75 -12.77 -2.36
C GLY A 2 -14.62 -12.12 -3.14
N GLU A 3 -14.94 -11.28 -4.12
CA GLU A 3 -13.96 -10.47 -4.86
C GLU A 3 -14.38 -9.00 -4.86
N THR A 4 -15.28 -8.70 -3.93
CA THR A 4 -15.92 -7.41 -3.74
C THR A 4 -15.01 -6.46 -2.97
N LEU A 5 -15.43 -5.21 -2.88
CA LEU A 5 -14.80 -4.18 -2.06
C LEU A 5 -14.63 -4.66 -0.61
N ASN A 6 -13.42 -4.58 -0.06
CA ASN A 6 -13.10 -5.04 1.29
C ASN A 6 -11.89 -4.30 1.89
N SER A 7 -11.50 -4.66 3.12
CA SER A 7 -10.28 -4.22 3.80
C SER A 7 -10.10 -2.70 3.89
N PHE A 8 -11.16 -1.98 4.28
CA PHE A 8 -11.12 -0.53 4.44
C PHE A 8 -10.11 -0.09 5.52
N ILE A 9 -9.21 0.82 5.18
CA ILE A 9 -8.22 1.37 6.13
C ILE A 9 -7.89 2.83 5.79
N TRP A 10 -7.65 3.65 6.81
CA TRP A 10 -7.11 5.01 6.61
C TRP A 10 -5.62 4.94 6.30
N GLY A 11 -5.23 5.47 5.15
CA GLY A 11 -3.84 5.64 4.78
C GLY A 11 -3.16 6.73 5.59
N PRO A 12 -1.82 6.74 5.63
CA PRO A 12 -1.07 7.78 6.31
C PRO A 12 -1.37 9.19 5.75
N ASP A 13 -1.59 9.30 4.45
CA ASP A 13 -1.90 10.53 3.71
C ASP A 13 -3.32 11.08 3.94
N GLY A 14 -4.14 10.46 4.80
CA GLY A 14 -5.49 10.92 5.11
C GLY A 14 -6.55 10.54 4.07
N TRP A 15 -6.23 9.64 3.13
CA TRP A 15 -7.20 9.01 2.24
C TRP A 15 -7.72 7.70 2.83
N LEU A 16 -8.94 7.30 2.46
CA LEU A 16 -9.47 5.96 2.73
C LEU A 16 -9.00 5.00 1.63
N TYR A 17 -8.43 3.87 2.00
CA TYR A 17 -7.97 2.81 1.09
C TYR A 17 -8.83 1.56 1.23
N GLY A 18 -8.82 0.73 0.20
CA GLY A 18 -9.37 -0.62 0.27
C GLY A 18 -8.97 -1.48 -0.92
N CYS A 19 -9.38 -2.73 -0.84
CA CYS A 19 -9.09 -3.78 -1.82
C CYS A 19 -10.28 -4.02 -2.76
N HIS A 20 -9.98 -4.58 -3.93
CA HIS A 20 -10.98 -5.05 -4.89
C HIS A 20 -10.43 -6.27 -5.64
N GLY A 21 -11.23 -7.32 -5.82
CA GLY A 21 -10.83 -8.55 -6.50
C GLY A 21 -10.91 -8.48 -8.03
N VAL A 22 -10.41 -9.52 -8.69
CA VAL A 22 -10.08 -9.55 -10.13
C VAL A 22 -11.28 -9.79 -11.07
N PHE A 23 -12.25 -10.60 -10.67
CA PHE A 23 -13.46 -10.93 -11.45
C PHE A 23 -14.69 -10.10 -11.02
N THR A 24 -14.55 -9.21 -10.04
CA THR A 24 -15.54 -8.14 -9.83
C THR A 24 -15.13 -6.94 -10.69
N HIS A 25 -16.06 -6.43 -11.50
CA HIS A 25 -15.80 -5.29 -12.39
C HIS A 25 -16.65 -4.09 -11.98
N SER A 26 -15.98 -2.96 -11.74
CA SER A 26 -16.62 -1.71 -11.32
C SER A 26 -16.33 -0.57 -12.29
N ARG A 27 -17.30 0.34 -12.43
CA ARG A 27 -17.14 1.66 -13.08
C ARG A 27 -17.45 2.74 -12.04
N VAL A 28 -16.40 3.27 -11.42
CA VAL A 28 -16.53 4.11 -10.23
C VAL A 28 -16.68 5.58 -10.60
N GLY A 29 -17.70 6.23 -10.07
CA GLY A 29 -17.98 7.65 -10.25
C GLY A 29 -19.03 8.12 -9.26
N LYS A 30 -19.17 9.43 -9.07
CA LYS A 30 -20.22 10.00 -8.22
C LYS A 30 -21.61 9.63 -8.80
N PRO A 31 -22.67 9.64 -7.97
CA PRO A 31 -24.03 9.59 -8.51
C PRO A 31 -24.20 10.67 -9.59
N GLY A 32 -24.75 10.28 -10.75
CA GLY A 32 -24.89 11.17 -11.91
C GLY A 32 -23.67 11.27 -12.84
N THR A 33 -22.48 10.75 -12.47
CA THR A 33 -21.33 10.72 -13.39
C THR A 33 -21.65 9.86 -14.62
N ALA A 34 -21.44 10.43 -15.81
CA ALA A 34 -21.64 9.75 -17.09
C ALA A 34 -20.73 8.52 -17.19
N ASP A 35 -21.19 7.46 -17.87
CA ASP A 35 -20.46 6.20 -17.87
C ASP A 35 -19.03 6.32 -18.44
N ALA A 36 -18.83 7.16 -19.45
CA ALA A 36 -17.52 7.44 -20.06
C ALA A 36 -16.53 8.16 -19.12
N GLU A 37 -17.02 8.82 -18.07
CA GLU A 37 -16.20 9.55 -17.09
C GLU A 37 -15.88 8.71 -15.85
N ARG A 38 -16.46 7.51 -15.75
CA ARG A 38 -16.23 6.59 -14.63
C ARG A 38 -14.86 5.92 -14.74
N VAL A 39 -14.21 5.74 -13.60
CA VAL A 39 -12.93 5.02 -13.50
C VAL A 39 -13.21 3.51 -13.51
N PRO A 40 -12.78 2.77 -14.54
CA PRO A 40 -12.90 1.32 -14.52
C PRO A 40 -11.91 0.73 -13.50
N PHE A 41 -12.38 -0.23 -12.70
CA PHE A 41 -11.55 -0.84 -11.67
C PHE A 41 -11.88 -2.32 -11.46
N ASN A 42 -10.82 -3.12 -11.41
CA ASN A 42 -10.80 -4.50 -10.93
C ASN A 42 -9.37 -4.88 -10.52
N ALA A 43 -9.25 -5.75 -9.53
CA ALA A 43 -7.98 -6.22 -8.97
C ALA A 43 -7.07 -5.08 -8.45
N GLY A 44 -6.84 -5.04 -7.14
CA GLY A 44 -5.79 -4.22 -6.53
C GLY A 44 -6.31 -3.28 -5.44
N VAL A 45 -5.67 -2.12 -5.31
CA VAL A 45 -5.90 -1.15 -4.25
C VAL A 45 -6.46 0.14 -4.83
N TRP A 46 -7.55 0.62 -4.26
CA TRP A 46 -8.13 1.92 -4.55
C TRP A 46 -7.96 2.86 -3.34
N ARG A 47 -8.08 4.17 -3.59
CA ARG A 47 -8.20 5.16 -2.53
C ARG A 47 -9.29 6.19 -2.82
N TYR A 48 -9.90 6.72 -1.77
CA TYR A 48 -10.97 7.71 -1.81
C TYR A 48 -10.71 8.86 -0.83
N HIS A 49 -10.87 10.09 -1.28
CA HIS A 49 -10.73 11.27 -0.42
C HIS A 49 -12.07 11.67 0.20
N PRO A 50 -12.20 11.65 1.54
CA PRO A 50 -13.49 11.76 2.23
C PRO A 50 -14.17 13.13 2.09
N THR A 51 -13.41 14.22 1.95
CA THR A 51 -13.99 15.58 1.84
C THR A 51 -13.99 16.15 0.42
N ARG A 52 -13.10 15.65 -0.46
CA ARG A 52 -13.03 16.06 -1.87
C ARG A 52 -13.89 15.17 -2.77
N HIS A 53 -14.31 14.01 -2.25
CA HIS A 53 -15.05 12.97 -2.94
C HIS A 53 -14.36 12.54 -4.25
N ILE A 54 -13.04 12.35 -4.18
CA ILE A 54 -12.21 11.92 -5.32
C ILE A 54 -11.88 10.45 -5.14
N PHE A 55 -12.18 9.64 -6.15
CA PHE A 55 -11.76 8.24 -6.22
C PHE A 55 -10.51 8.11 -7.10
N GLU A 56 -9.58 7.24 -6.70
CA GLU A 56 -8.41 6.90 -7.49
C GLU A 56 -8.13 5.39 -7.45
N ALA A 57 -7.81 4.82 -8.63
CA ALA A 57 -7.10 3.57 -8.72
C ALA A 57 -5.66 3.80 -8.23
N PHE A 58 -5.36 3.39 -7.00
CA PHE A 58 -4.02 3.60 -6.43
C PHE A 58 -3.01 2.68 -7.10
N ALA A 59 -3.32 1.39 -7.22
CA ALA A 59 -2.52 0.39 -7.92
C ALA A 59 -3.42 -0.75 -8.43
N GLN A 60 -3.09 -1.33 -9.58
CA GLN A 60 -3.94 -2.31 -10.27
C GLN A 60 -3.23 -3.65 -10.43
N GLY A 61 -3.95 -4.75 -10.33
CA GLY A 61 -3.42 -6.10 -10.53
C GLY A 61 -3.72 -7.03 -9.37
N THR A 62 -2.94 -8.09 -9.21
CA THR A 62 -3.12 -9.18 -8.24
C THR A 62 -4.35 -10.06 -8.54
N SER A 63 -4.85 -10.73 -7.52
CA SER A 63 -5.94 -11.70 -7.59
C SER A 63 -7.12 -11.17 -6.78
N ASN A 64 -7.23 -11.67 -5.55
CA ASN A 64 -8.27 -11.40 -4.60
C ASN A 64 -7.60 -11.02 -3.27
N PRO A 65 -7.26 -9.73 -3.08
CA PRO A 65 -6.66 -9.28 -1.84
C PRO A 65 -7.71 -9.11 -0.72
N TRP A 66 -7.40 -9.69 0.45
CA TRP A 66 -8.23 -9.64 1.68
C TRP A 66 -7.54 -8.95 2.85
N GLY A 67 -6.49 -8.18 2.55
CA GLY A 67 -5.79 -7.39 3.54
C GLY A 67 -4.98 -6.29 2.88
N VAL A 68 -5.04 -5.10 3.46
CA VAL A 68 -4.15 -3.98 3.16
C VAL A 68 -3.70 -3.34 4.47
N ASP A 69 -2.41 -3.03 4.56
CA ASP A 69 -1.84 -2.27 5.67
C ASP A 69 -0.58 -1.51 5.24
N PHE A 70 -0.13 -0.61 6.10
CA PHE A 70 1.01 0.26 5.87
C PHE A 70 2.13 -0.01 6.89
N ASN A 71 3.39 0.04 6.45
CA ASN A 71 4.52 -0.02 7.37
C ASN A 71 4.80 1.34 8.03
N ALA A 72 5.83 1.39 8.89
CA ALA A 72 6.23 2.62 9.60
C ALA A 72 6.67 3.78 8.69
N HIS A 73 6.96 3.51 7.41
CA HIS A 73 7.31 4.50 6.40
C HIS A 73 6.14 4.84 5.46
N GLY A 74 4.94 4.33 5.76
CA GLY A 74 3.73 4.57 4.97
C GLY A 74 3.72 3.85 3.61
N GLN A 75 4.57 2.84 3.43
CA GLN A 75 4.53 1.98 2.24
C GLN A 75 3.33 1.03 2.35
N CYS A 76 2.58 0.87 1.26
CA CYS A 76 1.34 0.09 1.21
C CYS A 76 1.63 -1.37 0.85
N PHE A 77 1.02 -2.31 1.54
CA PHE A 77 1.17 -3.73 1.27
C PHE A 77 -0.20 -4.40 1.23
N ILE A 78 -0.32 -5.44 0.40
CA ILE A 78 -1.48 -6.31 0.41
C ILE A 78 -1.07 -7.76 0.46
N GLU A 79 -1.89 -8.57 1.12
CA GLU A 79 -1.90 -10.00 0.87
C GLU A 79 -2.90 -10.33 -0.24
N ALA A 80 -2.68 -11.44 -0.95
CA ALA A 80 -3.60 -11.93 -1.96
C ALA A 80 -3.68 -13.45 -2.00
N CYS A 81 -4.85 -13.98 -2.35
CA CYS A 81 -5.07 -15.44 -2.48
C CYS A 81 -4.70 -15.97 -3.88
N VAL A 82 -4.59 -17.29 -4.03
CA VAL A 82 -4.45 -18.04 -5.31
C VAL A 82 -3.12 -17.84 -6.05
N ILE A 83 -2.66 -16.61 -6.22
CA ILE A 83 -1.30 -16.29 -6.72
C ILE A 83 -0.35 -16.14 -5.52
N PRO A 84 0.97 -15.92 -5.72
CA PRO A 84 1.87 -15.67 -4.59
C PRO A 84 1.36 -14.54 -3.69
N HIS A 85 1.53 -14.69 -2.37
CA HIS A 85 0.59 -14.10 -1.42
C HIS A 85 0.85 -12.66 -1.00
N PHE A 86 2.00 -12.06 -1.34
CA PHE A 86 2.37 -10.77 -0.71
C PHE A 86 2.94 -9.76 -1.70
N PHE A 87 2.43 -8.52 -1.68
CA PHE A 87 2.79 -7.47 -2.64
C PHE A 87 3.05 -6.13 -1.94
N HIS A 88 4.10 -5.43 -2.38
CA HIS A 88 4.34 -4.03 -2.07
C HIS A 88 3.65 -3.15 -3.11
N MET A 89 2.60 -2.44 -2.72
CA MET A 89 1.75 -1.66 -3.61
C MET A 89 2.24 -0.23 -3.73
N ILE A 90 2.82 0.07 -4.88
CA ILE A 90 3.31 1.39 -5.28
C ILE A 90 2.26 2.10 -6.13
N GLN A 91 2.03 3.38 -5.86
CA GLN A 91 1.05 4.20 -6.58
C GLN A 91 1.34 4.22 -8.09
N GLY A 92 0.32 4.04 -8.92
CA GLY A 92 0.43 3.93 -10.38
C GLY A 92 1.01 2.58 -10.86
N GLY A 93 1.35 1.67 -9.95
CA GLY A 93 1.88 0.35 -10.27
C GLY A 93 0.83 -0.59 -10.87
N ARG A 94 1.31 -1.49 -11.73
CA ARG A 94 0.54 -2.58 -12.34
C ARG A 94 1.21 -3.91 -12.01
N TYR A 95 0.45 -4.84 -11.45
CA TYR A 95 0.96 -6.07 -10.83
C TYR A 95 0.46 -7.33 -11.53
N GLN A 96 1.23 -8.41 -11.39
CA GLN A 96 0.86 -9.77 -11.80
C GLN A 96 -0.60 -10.05 -11.45
N ARG A 97 -1.37 -10.58 -12.41
CA ARG A 97 -2.80 -10.86 -12.25
C ARG A 97 -3.08 -12.36 -12.23
N GLN A 98 -4.09 -12.77 -11.47
CA GLN A 98 -4.63 -14.14 -11.59
C GLN A 98 -5.29 -14.38 -12.95
N GLY A 99 -5.96 -13.36 -13.49
CA GLY A 99 -6.70 -13.47 -14.74
C GLY A 99 -7.08 -12.11 -15.33
N GLY A 100 -7.58 -12.17 -16.56
CA GLY A 100 -7.94 -11.00 -17.36
C GLY A 100 -6.72 -10.22 -17.88
N GLN A 101 -7.00 -9.11 -18.56
CA GLN A 101 -5.98 -8.20 -19.10
C GLN A 101 -5.96 -6.90 -18.30
N HIS A 102 -4.80 -6.22 -18.29
CA HIS A 102 -4.71 -4.85 -17.77
C HIS A 102 -5.53 -3.90 -18.65
N PHE A 103 -6.14 -2.86 -18.06
CA PHE A 103 -6.89 -1.85 -18.82
C PHE A 103 -6.00 -1.14 -19.86
N ASN A 104 -4.74 -0.86 -19.53
CA ASN A 104 -3.76 -0.39 -20.50
C ASN A 104 -3.10 -1.60 -21.19
N LYS A 105 -3.47 -1.82 -22.46
CA LYS A 105 -2.96 -2.89 -23.34
C LYS A 105 -1.45 -2.84 -23.61
N HIS A 106 -0.79 -1.71 -23.32
CA HIS A 106 0.65 -1.52 -23.46
C HIS A 106 1.41 -1.78 -22.15
N THR A 107 0.76 -2.40 -21.17
CA THR A 107 1.43 -3.04 -20.03
C THR A 107 2.09 -4.33 -20.51
N TYR A 108 3.29 -4.21 -21.08
CA TYR A 108 4.01 -5.36 -21.66
C TYR A 108 4.59 -6.31 -20.62
N ASP A 109 4.80 -5.85 -19.39
CA ASP A 109 5.20 -6.66 -18.24
C ASP A 109 4.71 -5.97 -16.95
N ASP A 110 4.58 -6.73 -15.88
CA ASP A 110 4.02 -6.30 -14.59
C ASP A 110 4.88 -6.62 -13.37
N ILE A 111 4.70 -5.81 -12.32
CA ILE A 111 5.42 -5.95 -11.05
C ILE A 111 4.97 -7.25 -10.37
N LYS A 112 5.93 -8.01 -9.81
CA LYS A 112 5.67 -9.32 -9.20
C LYS A 112 5.55 -9.22 -7.68
N THR A 113 5.22 -10.36 -7.06
CA THR A 113 5.19 -10.52 -5.60
C THR A 113 6.53 -10.15 -4.96
N ILE A 114 6.49 -9.71 -3.71
CA ILE A 114 7.68 -9.53 -2.87
C ILE A 114 8.04 -10.79 -2.07
N ALA A 115 7.15 -11.79 -2.02
CA ALA A 115 7.41 -13.05 -1.34
C ALA A 115 8.42 -13.88 -2.13
N ASN A 116 9.48 -14.34 -1.46
CA ASN A 116 10.47 -15.26 -2.05
C ASN A 116 10.15 -16.74 -1.77
N HIS A 117 8.96 -17.02 -1.25
CA HIS A 117 8.48 -18.34 -0.88
C HIS A 117 6.98 -18.45 -1.19
N LEU A 118 6.47 -19.67 -1.14
CA LEU A 118 5.04 -19.98 -1.21
C LEU A 118 4.62 -20.70 0.05
N HIS A 119 3.38 -20.49 0.47
CA HIS A 119 2.77 -21.19 1.59
C HIS A 119 2.21 -22.57 1.21
N TYR A 120 2.55 -23.09 0.03
CA TYR A 120 2.07 -24.38 -0.46
C TYR A 120 3.11 -25.05 -1.36
N ALA A 121 2.96 -26.36 -1.55
CA ALA A 121 3.84 -27.17 -2.39
C ALA A 121 3.06 -27.75 -3.58
N GLY A 122 3.71 -27.81 -4.74
CA GLY A 122 3.12 -28.40 -5.96
C GLY A 122 2.10 -27.50 -6.64
N ASN A 123 1.12 -28.12 -7.31
CA ASN A 123 0.09 -27.39 -8.03
C ASN A 123 -1.07 -27.02 -7.08
N ILE A 124 -1.55 -25.78 -7.20
CA ILE A 124 -2.69 -25.28 -6.43
C ILE A 124 -3.92 -26.19 -6.50
N ARG A 125 -4.13 -26.83 -7.66
CA ARG A 125 -5.25 -27.74 -7.94
C ARG A 125 -5.23 -28.99 -7.07
N ASP A 126 -4.06 -29.40 -6.57
CA ASP A 126 -3.86 -30.64 -5.84
C ASP A 126 -4.25 -30.52 -4.35
N HIS A 127 -4.33 -29.29 -3.84
CA HIS A 127 -4.54 -29.03 -2.41
C HIS A 127 -5.56 -27.94 -2.10
N ALA A 128 -6.28 -27.41 -3.10
CA ALA A 128 -7.37 -26.47 -2.84
C ALA A 128 -8.58 -27.19 -2.23
N HIS A 129 -9.24 -26.52 -1.29
CA HIS A 129 -10.47 -26.99 -0.67
C HIS A 129 -11.62 -26.88 -1.67
N TRP A 130 -11.73 -27.81 -2.63
CA TRP A 130 -12.74 -27.82 -3.71
C TRP A 130 -14.14 -28.25 -3.21
N GLY A 131 -14.62 -27.67 -2.11
CA GLY A 131 -15.88 -28.06 -1.46
C GLY A 131 -15.83 -29.42 -0.74
N LYS A 132 -14.63 -29.98 -0.56
CA LYS A 132 -14.36 -31.15 0.28
C LYS A 132 -13.40 -30.73 1.39
N THR A 133 -13.42 -31.40 2.54
CA THR A 133 -12.50 -31.16 3.66
C THR A 133 -11.33 -32.16 3.70
N PRO A 134 -10.38 -32.20 2.75
CA PRO A 134 -9.18 -32.98 2.97
C PRO A 134 -8.29 -32.31 4.04
N GLY A 135 -7.43 -33.12 4.66
CA GLY A 135 -6.25 -32.61 5.37
C GLY A 135 -5.43 -31.70 4.47
N VAL A 136 -4.76 -30.70 5.06
CA VAL A 136 -3.68 -30.01 4.35
C VAL A 136 -2.59 -31.05 4.08
N PRO A 137 -2.17 -31.31 2.83
CA PRO A 137 -1.08 -32.24 2.56
C PRO A 137 0.17 -31.85 3.36
N SER A 138 0.91 -32.83 3.88
CA SER A 138 2.05 -32.57 4.78
C SER A 138 3.05 -31.56 4.21
N ALA A 139 3.39 -31.67 2.92
CA ALA A 139 4.29 -30.72 2.25
C ALA A 139 3.72 -29.28 2.19
N THR A 140 2.42 -29.12 1.92
CA THR A 140 1.72 -27.82 1.97
C THR A 140 1.65 -27.29 3.40
N GLY A 141 1.42 -28.17 4.38
CA GLY A 141 1.42 -27.81 5.80
C GLY A 141 2.80 -27.34 6.29
N ALA A 142 3.88 -27.96 5.79
CA ALA A 142 5.25 -27.56 6.07
C ALA A 142 5.63 -26.24 5.38
N ALA A 143 5.09 -25.99 4.17
CA ALA A 143 5.34 -24.75 3.43
C ALA A 143 4.62 -23.53 4.02
N GLY A 144 3.53 -23.71 4.78
CA GLY A 144 2.82 -22.60 5.43
C GLY A 144 1.30 -22.65 5.35
N GLY A 145 0.72 -23.71 4.79
CA GLY A 145 -0.68 -24.07 4.99
C GLY A 145 -1.61 -23.94 3.78
N GLY A 146 -1.24 -23.23 2.72
CA GLY A 146 -2.06 -23.09 1.52
C GLY A 146 -2.00 -21.71 0.87
N HIS A 147 -2.98 -21.45 0.00
CA HIS A 147 -3.09 -20.28 -0.89
C HIS A 147 -4.34 -19.43 -0.62
N ALA A 148 -4.98 -19.62 0.53
CA ALA A 148 -6.14 -18.85 0.97
C ALA A 148 -5.74 -18.06 2.21
N HIS A 149 -5.48 -16.78 1.98
CA HIS A 149 -5.05 -15.83 2.99
C HIS A 149 -6.19 -14.87 3.34
N ALA A 150 -6.18 -14.34 4.56
CA ALA A 150 -7.14 -13.32 4.95
C ALA A 150 -6.57 -12.39 6.01
N GLY A 151 -6.82 -11.10 5.83
CA GLY A 151 -6.34 -10.06 6.72
C GLY A 151 -4.83 -9.84 6.58
N LEU A 152 -4.43 -8.58 6.74
CA LEU A 152 -3.03 -8.20 6.78
C LEU A 152 -2.84 -7.19 7.91
N MET A 153 -1.81 -7.42 8.71
CA MET A 153 -1.33 -6.50 9.73
C MET A 153 0.19 -6.43 9.67
N ILE A 154 0.75 -5.24 9.52
CA ILE A 154 2.15 -4.97 9.79
C ILE A 154 2.23 -4.51 11.25
N TYR A 155 2.83 -5.32 12.12
CA TYR A 155 2.76 -5.04 13.56
C TYR A 155 3.61 -3.82 13.93
N LEU A 156 2.95 -2.74 14.33
CA LEU A 156 3.58 -1.48 14.77
C LEU A 156 3.14 -1.08 16.19
N GLY A 157 2.62 -2.05 16.95
CA GLY A 157 2.40 -1.93 18.39
C GLY A 157 3.73 -1.99 19.16
N ASP A 158 3.66 -1.62 20.43
CA ASP A 158 4.81 -1.50 21.32
C ASP A 158 4.85 -2.52 22.46
N SER A 159 3.82 -3.36 22.61
CA SER A 159 3.77 -4.39 23.67
C SER A 159 4.48 -5.69 23.30
N TRP A 160 4.37 -6.15 22.04
CA TRP A 160 5.01 -7.40 21.65
C TRP A 160 6.53 -7.22 21.51
N PRO A 161 7.30 -8.32 21.63
CA PRO A 161 8.74 -8.33 21.42
C PRO A 161 9.19 -7.67 20.13
N ALA A 162 10.37 -7.03 20.17
CA ALA A 162 10.91 -6.26 19.05
C ALA A 162 11.02 -7.05 17.74
N GLN A 163 11.23 -8.37 17.81
CA GLN A 163 11.31 -9.26 16.63
C GLN A 163 10.05 -9.28 15.76
N TYR A 164 8.88 -8.96 16.32
CA TYR A 164 7.61 -8.90 15.59
C TYR A 164 7.34 -7.53 14.96
N ARG A 165 8.01 -6.47 15.44
CA ARG A 165 7.76 -5.11 14.98
C ARG A 165 8.22 -4.94 13.53
N GLY A 166 7.32 -4.41 12.71
CA GLY A 166 7.53 -4.23 11.27
C GLY A 166 7.36 -5.49 10.42
N GLN A 167 7.03 -6.64 11.02
CA GLN A 167 6.76 -7.88 10.30
C GLN A 167 5.28 -7.97 9.90
N ALA A 168 5.01 -8.73 8.84
CA ALA A 168 3.68 -8.89 8.29
C ALA A 168 3.02 -10.17 8.81
N PHE A 169 1.77 -10.05 9.27
CA PHE A 169 0.95 -11.15 9.76
C PHE A 169 -0.30 -11.27 8.93
N MET A 170 -0.64 -12.49 8.57
CA MET A 170 -1.83 -12.81 7.78
C MET A 170 -2.34 -14.19 8.15
N ASN A 171 -3.66 -14.37 8.14
CA ASN A 171 -4.21 -15.71 8.35
C ASN A 171 -4.01 -16.56 7.10
N ASN A 172 -3.86 -17.87 7.30
CA ASN A 172 -3.98 -18.88 6.27
C ASN A 172 -5.16 -19.80 6.62
N ILE A 173 -6.26 -19.65 5.89
CA ILE A 173 -7.52 -20.35 6.14
C ILE A 173 -7.33 -21.86 5.98
N HIS A 174 -6.62 -22.27 4.92
CA HIS A 174 -6.36 -23.69 4.67
C HIS A 174 -5.45 -24.28 5.77
N GLY A 175 -4.42 -23.53 6.17
CA GLY A 175 -3.44 -23.92 7.16
C GLY A 175 -3.88 -23.86 8.62
N ALA A 176 -5.06 -23.27 8.89
CA ALA A 176 -5.55 -22.95 10.22
C ALA A 176 -4.45 -22.30 11.07
N ARG A 177 -3.83 -21.22 10.57
CA ARG A 177 -2.68 -20.57 11.22
C ARG A 177 -2.55 -19.10 10.88
N ILE A 178 -1.80 -18.37 11.70
CA ILE A 178 -1.31 -17.03 11.36
C ILE A 178 0.12 -17.17 10.84
N ASN A 179 0.32 -16.94 9.55
CA ASN A 179 1.67 -16.84 8.97
C ASN A 179 2.32 -15.52 9.39
N MET A 180 3.64 -15.54 9.48
CA MET A 180 4.44 -14.34 9.63
C MET A 180 5.47 -14.25 8.50
N ASP A 181 5.47 -13.14 7.78
CA ASP A 181 6.46 -12.82 6.77
C ASP A 181 7.45 -11.78 7.30
N ILE A 182 8.74 -12.10 7.19
CA ILE A 182 9.85 -11.22 7.57
C ILE A 182 10.11 -10.24 6.43
N LEU A 183 9.80 -8.96 6.66
CA LEU A 183 9.87 -7.90 5.68
C LEU A 183 11.24 -7.18 5.74
N LYS A 184 11.97 -7.16 4.61
CA LYS A 184 13.27 -6.49 4.51
C LYS A 184 13.36 -5.57 3.28
N PRO A 185 13.98 -4.39 3.38
CA PRO A 185 14.22 -3.53 2.22
C PRO A 185 15.05 -4.23 1.14
N ARG A 186 14.70 -4.02 -0.14
CA ARG A 186 15.45 -4.51 -1.30
C ARG A 186 15.22 -3.56 -2.48
N GLY A 187 16.29 -2.91 -2.94
CA GLY A 187 16.22 -1.92 -4.02
C GLY A 187 15.27 -0.78 -3.65
N SER A 188 14.34 -0.47 -4.56
CA SER A 188 13.28 0.51 -4.37
C SER A 188 12.13 0.05 -3.47
N GLY A 189 12.06 -1.23 -3.10
CA GLY A 189 10.95 -1.80 -2.34
C GLY A 189 11.41 -2.80 -1.29
N TYR A 190 10.78 -3.97 -1.26
CA TYR A 190 10.93 -4.96 -0.21
C TYR A 190 11.02 -6.38 -0.76
N VAL A 191 11.54 -7.28 0.07
CA VAL A 191 11.42 -8.73 -0.05
C VAL A 191 10.84 -9.29 1.25
N ALA A 192 9.98 -10.30 1.13
CA ALA A 192 9.36 -10.98 2.25
C ALA A 192 9.78 -12.45 2.27
N SER A 193 10.32 -12.89 3.41
CA SER A 193 10.75 -14.28 3.64
C SER A 193 9.87 -14.94 4.70
N HIS A 194 9.67 -16.25 4.59
CA HIS A 194 8.86 -16.98 5.57
C HIS A 194 9.51 -16.90 6.96
N GLY A 195 8.76 -16.42 7.94
CA GLY A 195 9.11 -16.49 9.36
C GLY A 195 8.48 -17.71 10.02
N ALA A 196 8.76 -17.89 11.31
CA ALA A 196 8.01 -18.87 12.09
C ALA A 196 6.53 -18.45 12.16
N ASP A 197 5.63 -19.40 11.90
CA ASP A 197 4.19 -19.16 12.03
C ASP A 197 3.87 -18.69 13.46
N PHE A 198 3.06 -17.64 13.57
CA PHE A 198 2.80 -16.97 14.84
C PHE A 198 1.90 -17.80 15.76
N VAL A 199 0.86 -18.41 15.19
CA VAL A 199 -0.07 -19.32 15.87
C VAL A 199 -0.49 -20.41 14.91
N GLN A 200 -0.49 -21.66 15.36
CA GLN A 200 -1.17 -22.77 14.71
C GLN A 200 -2.41 -23.12 15.55
N PHE A 201 -3.60 -23.03 14.96
CA PHE A 201 -4.83 -23.41 15.64
C PHE A 201 -4.97 -24.94 15.67
N ASN A 202 -5.42 -25.48 16.80
CA ASN A 202 -5.79 -26.88 16.97
C ASN A 202 -7.22 -27.19 16.46
N ASP A 203 -7.90 -26.17 15.94
CA ASP A 203 -9.29 -26.18 15.51
C ASP A 203 -9.38 -25.65 14.07
N ARG A 204 -9.74 -26.53 13.14
CA ARG A 204 -9.76 -26.25 11.69
C ARG A 204 -10.96 -25.42 11.23
N TRP A 205 -11.92 -25.17 12.09
CA TRP A 205 -13.08 -24.30 11.78
C TRP A 205 -12.78 -22.84 12.08
N SER A 206 -11.64 -22.56 12.74
CA SER A 206 -11.12 -21.21 12.90
C SER A 206 -10.71 -20.65 11.55
N GLN A 207 -11.33 -19.56 11.14
CA GLN A 207 -10.98 -18.77 9.96
C GLN A 207 -10.80 -17.32 10.39
N ILE A 208 -9.59 -16.98 10.85
CA ILE A 208 -9.27 -15.59 11.19
C ILE A 208 -9.36 -14.75 9.91
N ILE A 209 -10.18 -13.71 9.93
CA ILE A 209 -10.41 -12.86 8.75
C ILE A 209 -9.77 -11.47 8.87
N ASN A 210 -9.42 -11.04 10.09
CA ASN A 210 -8.70 -9.78 10.30
C ASN A 210 -7.92 -9.73 11.61
N LEU A 211 -6.86 -8.92 11.61
CA LEU A 211 -5.97 -8.68 12.74
C LEU A 211 -5.72 -7.17 12.88
N ARG A 212 -5.85 -6.62 14.09
CA ARG A 212 -5.55 -5.21 14.38
C ARG A 212 -4.93 -5.05 15.76
N TYR A 213 -3.81 -4.34 15.82
CA TYR A 213 -3.22 -3.94 17.09
C TYR A 213 -4.08 -2.85 17.77
N ASP A 214 -4.18 -2.90 19.10
CA ASP A 214 -5.00 -2.06 19.99
C ASP A 214 -4.15 -0.91 20.58
N GLN A 215 -4.79 -0.06 21.36
CA GLN A 215 -4.22 1.12 22.03
C GLN A 215 -3.11 0.82 23.06
N ASP A 216 -3.07 -0.42 23.57
CA ASP A 216 -2.01 -0.97 24.44
C ASP A 216 -0.98 -1.81 23.64
N GLY A 217 -1.08 -1.86 22.31
CA GLY A 217 -0.18 -2.62 21.45
C GLY A 217 -0.52 -4.11 21.34
N SER A 218 -1.43 -4.65 22.16
CA SER A 218 -1.93 -6.03 21.99
C SER A 218 -2.72 -6.16 20.66
N VAL A 219 -3.12 -7.36 20.25
CA VAL A 219 -3.79 -7.56 18.94
C VAL A 219 -5.13 -8.24 19.09
N TYR A 220 -6.16 -7.68 18.47
CA TYR A 220 -7.42 -8.38 18.27
C TYR A 220 -7.40 -9.20 16.99
N LEU A 221 -8.00 -10.39 17.07
CA LEU A 221 -8.30 -11.25 15.94
C LEU A 221 -9.83 -11.43 15.88
N ILE A 222 -10.39 -11.35 14.68
CA ILE A 222 -11.78 -11.74 14.45
C ILE A 222 -11.83 -13.02 13.64
N ASP A 223 -12.72 -13.91 14.04
CA ASP A 223 -12.78 -15.27 13.54
C ASP A 223 -14.19 -15.57 13.04
N TRP A 224 -14.28 -15.90 11.75
CA TRP A 224 -15.49 -16.50 11.20
C TRP A 224 -15.42 -18.00 11.46
N TYR A 225 -16.13 -18.44 12.49
CA TYR A 225 -16.07 -19.81 12.96
C TYR A 225 -17.03 -20.69 12.14
N ASP A 226 -16.50 -21.37 11.13
CA ASP A 226 -17.28 -22.15 10.19
C ASP A 226 -16.49 -23.38 9.72
N LYS A 227 -17.16 -24.54 9.66
CA LYS A 227 -16.62 -25.78 9.11
C LYS A 227 -16.36 -25.67 7.60
N ASN A 228 -17.15 -24.87 6.91
CA ASN A 228 -17.06 -24.66 5.47
C ASN A 228 -16.13 -23.50 5.16
N GLN A 229 -14.92 -23.84 4.72
CA GLN A 229 -13.93 -22.90 4.23
C GLN A 229 -14.26 -22.43 2.79
N CYS A 230 -13.27 -21.85 2.12
CA CYS A 230 -13.37 -21.34 0.75
C CYS A 230 -13.81 -22.42 -0.27
N HIS A 231 -14.39 -21.96 -1.39
CA HIS A 231 -14.82 -22.73 -2.58
C HIS A 231 -16.00 -23.71 -2.43
N SER A 232 -16.76 -23.67 -1.33
CA SER A 232 -18.12 -24.23 -1.36
C SER A 232 -18.98 -23.42 -2.34
N ARG A 233 -19.70 -24.13 -3.23
CA ARG A 233 -20.65 -23.51 -4.18
C ARG A 233 -22.05 -23.37 -3.59
N GLU A 234 -22.31 -24.01 -2.45
CA GLU A 234 -23.62 -24.03 -1.78
C GLU A 234 -23.68 -22.89 -0.75
N PRO A 235 -24.38 -21.78 -1.01
CA PRO A 235 -24.34 -20.60 -0.13
C PRO A 235 -24.91 -20.86 1.27
N ASP A 236 -25.80 -21.85 1.39
CA ASP A 236 -26.48 -22.25 2.62
C ASP A 236 -25.68 -23.27 3.43
N SER A 237 -24.55 -23.76 2.90
CA SER A 237 -23.63 -24.60 3.68
C SER A 237 -22.91 -23.80 4.76
N HIS A 238 -22.77 -22.48 4.60
CA HIS A 238 -22.05 -21.62 5.53
C HIS A 238 -22.82 -21.36 6.82
N ASP A 239 -22.17 -21.56 7.95
CA ASP A 239 -22.70 -21.16 9.25
C ASP A 239 -22.47 -19.66 9.47
N ARG A 240 -23.57 -18.93 9.57
CA ARG A 240 -23.59 -17.47 9.78
C ARG A 240 -23.92 -17.08 11.22
N SER A 241 -24.12 -18.06 12.11
CA SER A 241 -24.53 -17.84 13.50
C SER A 241 -23.35 -17.71 14.46
N ASN A 242 -22.16 -18.15 14.06
CA ASN A 242 -21.00 -18.27 14.93
C ASN A 242 -19.83 -17.35 14.52
N GLY A 243 -19.23 -16.70 15.51
CA GLY A 243 -18.02 -15.90 15.35
C GLY A 243 -17.34 -15.68 16.69
N ARG A 244 -16.01 -15.49 16.67
CA ARG A 244 -15.21 -15.31 17.89
C ARG A 244 -14.34 -14.05 17.78
N VAL A 245 -14.04 -13.44 18.91
CA VAL A 245 -13.10 -12.33 19.03
C VAL A 245 -12.03 -12.70 20.04
N PHE A 246 -10.78 -12.70 19.62
CA PHE A 246 -9.63 -12.98 20.49
C PHE A 246 -8.83 -11.71 20.74
N LYS A 247 -8.24 -11.58 21.93
CA LYS A 247 -7.23 -10.56 22.24
C LYS A 247 -5.92 -11.25 22.62
N VAL A 248 -4.88 -11.04 21.81
CA VAL A 248 -3.54 -11.61 22.00
C VAL A 248 -2.70 -10.61 22.78
N VAL A 249 -2.39 -10.96 24.03
CA VAL A 249 -1.68 -10.12 25.00
C VAL A 249 -0.33 -10.74 25.33
N TYR A 250 0.73 -9.93 25.30
CA TYR A 250 2.07 -10.37 25.70
C TYR A 250 2.25 -10.16 27.21
N GLN A 251 2.79 -11.16 27.92
CA GLN A 251 3.11 -11.11 29.36
C GLN A 251 1.98 -10.56 30.27
N ASN A 252 0.72 -10.81 29.93
CA ASN A 252 -0.44 -10.26 30.65
C ASN A 252 -0.38 -8.72 30.82
N GLU A 253 0.19 -8.01 29.85
CA GLU A 253 0.18 -6.55 29.83
C GLU A 253 -1.24 -6.01 30.05
N LYS A 254 -1.33 -5.01 30.92
CA LYS A 254 -2.62 -4.46 31.32
C LYS A 254 -3.26 -3.75 30.15
N ARG A 255 -4.55 -4.02 29.94
CA ARG A 255 -5.37 -3.27 29.02
C ARG A 255 -5.37 -1.79 29.40
N THR A 256 -5.02 -0.93 28.46
CA THR A 256 -5.24 0.51 28.60
C THR A 256 -6.55 0.89 27.92
N THR A 257 -7.21 1.93 28.44
CA THR A 257 -8.39 2.54 27.80
C THR A 257 -8.02 3.95 27.39
N VAL A 258 -8.10 4.26 26.10
CA VAL A 258 -7.79 5.60 25.57
C VAL A 258 -9.04 6.18 24.92
N ASP A 259 -9.48 7.33 25.42
CA ASP A 259 -10.56 8.10 24.84
C ASP A 259 -10.00 9.28 24.04
N LEU A 260 -9.79 9.07 22.74
CA LEU A 260 -9.30 10.13 21.85
C LEU A 260 -10.32 11.23 21.64
N ALA A 261 -11.62 10.98 21.86
CA ALA A 261 -12.66 11.99 21.71
C ALA A 261 -12.53 13.12 22.75
N LYS A 262 -12.03 12.80 23.95
CA LYS A 262 -11.81 13.77 25.04
C LYS A 262 -10.52 14.57 24.94
N ARG A 263 -9.57 14.14 24.10
CA ARG A 263 -8.28 14.86 23.95
C ARG A 263 -8.43 16.16 23.17
N THR A 264 -7.65 17.16 23.51
CA THR A 264 -7.52 18.44 22.79
C THR A 264 -6.76 18.27 21.47
N HIS A 265 -6.81 19.27 20.57
CA HIS A 265 -6.04 19.21 19.32
C HIS A 265 -4.52 19.09 19.56
N MET A 266 -4.00 19.82 20.55
CA MET A 266 -2.58 19.77 20.91
C MET A 266 -2.16 18.38 21.40
N GLU A 267 -2.98 17.74 22.24
CA GLU A 267 -2.70 16.37 22.70
C GLU A 267 -2.75 15.36 21.56
N LEU A 268 -3.70 15.50 20.61
CA LEU A 268 -3.73 14.66 19.41
C LEU A 268 -2.48 14.85 18.54
N ALA A 269 -1.98 16.08 18.44
CA ALA A 269 -0.73 16.38 17.74
C ALA A 269 0.49 15.75 18.45
N GLN A 270 0.52 15.75 19.78
CA GLN A 270 1.57 15.11 20.57
C GLN A 270 1.63 13.60 20.37
N LEU A 271 0.48 12.95 20.18
CA LEU A 271 0.40 11.49 19.97
C LEU A 271 1.06 11.01 18.67
N GLN A 272 1.41 11.88 17.72
CA GLN A 272 2.23 11.48 16.56
C GLN A 272 3.61 10.95 16.97
N SER A 273 4.10 11.34 18.16
CA SER A 273 5.37 10.84 18.73
C SER A 273 5.23 9.58 19.59
N HIS A 274 4.01 9.03 19.74
CA HIS A 274 3.77 7.87 20.59
C HIS A 274 4.42 6.59 20.00
N PRO A 275 5.04 5.70 20.82
CA PRO A 275 5.64 4.46 20.32
C PRO A 275 4.65 3.54 19.60
N ASN A 276 3.50 3.23 20.22
CA ASN A 276 2.38 2.55 19.56
C ASN A 276 1.80 3.34 18.36
N GLU A 277 1.87 2.78 17.16
CA GLU A 277 1.29 3.36 15.95
C GLU A 277 -0.23 3.52 16.02
N TRP A 278 -0.94 2.72 16.85
CA TRP A 278 -2.40 2.85 16.99
C TRP A 278 -2.77 4.27 17.44
N GLN A 279 -2.03 4.79 18.43
CA GLN A 279 -2.23 6.11 18.99
C GLN A 279 -2.01 7.18 17.92
N ALA A 280 -0.90 7.09 17.18
CA ALA A 280 -0.57 8.06 16.13
C ALA A 280 -1.60 8.04 14.98
N ARG A 281 -1.99 6.86 14.48
CA ARG A 281 -2.97 6.72 13.38
C ARG A 281 -4.32 7.29 13.76
N HIS A 282 -4.85 6.90 14.92
CA HIS A 282 -6.17 7.34 15.35
C HIS A 282 -6.18 8.81 15.78
N ALA A 283 -5.12 9.31 16.41
CA ALA A 283 -4.99 10.72 16.73
C ALA A 283 -4.92 11.60 15.47
N ARG A 284 -4.16 11.18 14.45
CA ARG A 284 -4.07 11.88 13.16
C ARG A 284 -5.44 11.97 12.49
N ARG A 285 -6.14 10.84 12.39
CA ARG A 285 -7.49 10.78 11.83
C ARG A 285 -8.46 11.66 12.62
N ALA A 286 -8.47 11.55 13.95
CA ALA A 286 -9.37 12.34 14.80
C ALA A 286 -9.12 13.85 14.65
N LEU A 287 -7.86 14.26 14.56
CA LEU A 287 -7.50 15.67 14.34
C LEU A 287 -7.94 16.14 12.95
N GLN A 288 -7.67 15.35 11.91
CA GLN A 288 -8.12 15.64 10.54
C GLN A 288 -9.65 15.80 10.46
N GLU A 289 -10.42 14.85 11.02
CA GLU A 289 -11.88 14.89 10.99
C GLU A 289 -12.46 16.10 11.75
N ARG A 290 -11.84 16.51 12.87
CA ARG A 290 -12.29 17.67 13.63
C ARG A 290 -12.07 18.96 12.86
N LEU A 291 -10.86 19.15 12.34
CA LEU A 291 -10.51 20.39 11.63
C LEU A 291 -11.26 20.48 10.29
N ALA A 292 -11.54 19.36 9.63
CA ALA A 292 -12.35 19.34 8.41
C ALA A 292 -13.83 19.74 8.64
N LYS A 293 -14.35 19.59 9.86
CA LYS A 293 -15.74 19.99 10.22
C LYS A 293 -15.84 21.45 10.66
N GLN A 294 -14.72 22.11 10.96
CA GLN A 294 -14.72 23.48 11.44
C GLN A 294 -14.73 24.48 10.29
N ASN A 295 -15.48 25.57 10.48
CA ASN A 295 -15.43 26.70 9.57
C ASN A 295 -14.23 27.59 9.94
N GLY A 296 -13.13 27.41 9.23
CA GLY A 296 -11.89 28.14 9.46
C GLY A 296 -10.93 27.43 10.43
N LEU A 297 -9.78 28.05 10.66
CA LEU A 297 -8.74 27.51 11.55
C LEU A 297 -9.12 27.80 13.02
N PRO A 298 -9.03 26.82 13.93
CA PRO A 298 -9.27 27.08 15.34
C PRO A 298 -8.19 27.97 15.94
N GLN A 299 -8.51 28.61 17.06
CA GLN A 299 -7.58 29.49 17.78
C GLN A 299 -6.28 28.79 18.20
N ASP A 300 -6.32 27.48 18.44
CA ASP A 300 -5.17 26.68 18.84
C ASP A 300 -4.35 26.11 17.67
N PHE A 301 -4.76 26.36 16.41
CA PHE A 301 -4.09 25.80 15.22
C PHE A 301 -2.60 26.13 15.16
N ALA A 302 -2.21 27.38 15.48
CA ALA A 302 -0.80 27.78 15.48
C ALA A 302 0.05 26.94 16.47
N LYS A 303 -0.51 26.52 17.60
CA LYS A 303 0.17 25.66 18.57
C LYS A 303 0.28 24.23 18.05
N VAL A 304 -0.78 23.71 17.43
CA VAL A 304 -0.80 22.39 16.79
C VAL A 304 0.25 22.31 15.68
N ASP A 305 0.27 23.31 14.79
CA ASP A 305 1.25 23.44 13.71
C ASP A 305 2.68 23.48 14.25
N ALA A 306 2.95 24.27 15.29
CA ALA A 306 4.27 24.36 15.92
C ALA A 306 4.73 23.02 16.53
N ILE A 307 3.83 22.28 17.18
CA ILE A 307 4.13 20.94 17.72
C ILE A 307 4.53 20.00 16.59
N LEU A 308 3.71 19.91 15.54
CA LEU A 308 3.95 18.98 14.44
C LEU A 308 5.19 19.36 13.62
N LYS A 309 5.43 20.65 13.35
CA LYS A 309 6.66 21.10 12.68
C LYS A 309 7.91 20.80 13.50
N THR A 310 7.83 20.95 14.82
CA THR A 310 8.93 20.55 15.72
C THR A 310 9.19 19.04 15.62
N GLN A 311 8.15 18.21 15.63
CA GLN A 311 8.30 16.75 15.48
C GLN A 311 8.83 16.34 14.10
N LEU A 312 8.40 17.01 13.02
CA LEU A 312 8.92 16.80 11.67
C LEU A 312 10.41 17.14 11.58
N ALA A 313 10.84 18.24 12.20
CA ALA A 313 12.24 18.67 12.19
C ALA A 313 13.14 17.83 13.12
N LYS A 314 12.67 17.49 14.32
CA LYS A 314 13.48 16.94 15.41
C LYS A 314 13.12 15.51 15.82
N GLY A 315 12.19 14.86 15.12
CA GLY A 315 11.80 13.48 15.39
C GLY A 315 13.00 12.52 15.34
N LYS A 316 13.10 11.62 16.33
CA LYS A 316 14.27 10.75 16.53
C LYS A 316 14.47 9.71 15.42
N THR A 317 13.40 9.33 14.73
CA THR A 317 13.43 8.36 13.64
C THR A 317 12.66 8.88 12.43
N THR A 318 12.97 8.35 11.26
CA THR A 318 12.22 8.60 10.01
C THR A 318 10.72 8.43 10.21
N ALA A 319 10.29 7.35 10.86
CA ALA A 319 8.87 7.07 11.11
C ALA A 319 8.18 8.17 11.94
N LEU A 320 8.83 8.68 13.00
CA LEU A 320 8.27 9.76 13.81
C LEU A 320 8.15 11.07 13.03
N ARG A 321 9.15 11.39 12.20
CA ARG A 321 9.11 12.57 11.33
C ARG A 321 8.01 12.46 10.27
N LEU A 322 7.85 11.28 9.67
CA LEU A 322 6.81 11.00 8.69
C LEU A 322 5.40 11.10 9.27
N ARG A 323 5.16 10.58 10.49
CA ARG A 323 3.86 10.74 11.17
C ARG A 323 3.48 12.20 11.32
N ALA A 324 4.42 13.06 11.70
CA ALA A 324 4.22 14.50 11.77
C ALA A 324 3.96 15.13 10.39
N LEU A 325 4.73 14.76 9.36
CA LEU A 325 4.52 15.20 7.97
C LEU A 325 3.09 14.88 7.49
N TRP A 326 2.66 13.63 7.69
CA TRP A 326 1.33 13.19 7.30
C TRP A 326 0.22 13.87 8.08
N CYS A 327 0.44 14.10 9.37
CA CYS A 327 -0.52 14.82 10.20
C CYS A 327 -0.66 16.28 9.72
N LEU A 328 0.45 16.98 9.45
CA LEU A 328 0.43 18.31 8.85
C LEU A 328 -0.28 18.33 7.50
N HIS A 329 -0.02 17.34 6.63
CA HIS A 329 -0.71 17.23 5.34
C HIS A 329 -2.22 17.06 5.51
N GLY A 330 -2.66 16.12 6.37
CA GLY A 330 -4.07 15.81 6.58
C GLY A 330 -4.88 16.98 7.15
N ILE A 331 -4.23 17.91 7.86
CA ILE A 331 -4.86 19.12 8.42
C ILE A 331 -4.63 20.38 7.58
N SER A 332 -4.07 20.25 6.37
CA SER A 332 -3.70 21.39 5.51
C SER A 332 -2.70 22.37 6.14
N GLY A 333 -1.82 21.88 7.03
CA GLY A 333 -0.75 22.67 7.67
C GLY A 333 0.55 22.78 6.87
N LEU A 334 0.60 22.18 5.68
CA LEU A 334 1.73 22.30 4.74
C LEU A 334 1.33 23.16 3.55
N ASN A 335 2.22 24.06 3.15
CA ASN A 335 2.17 24.70 1.84
C ASN A 335 3.20 24.09 0.89
N GLU A 336 3.21 24.56 -0.36
CA GLU A 336 4.16 24.08 -1.37
C GLU A 336 5.62 24.36 -1.00
N ALA A 337 5.93 25.52 -0.41
CA ALA A 337 7.29 25.86 0.00
C ALA A 337 7.84 24.89 1.07
N ASP A 338 6.99 24.47 2.02
CA ASP A 338 7.35 23.46 3.02
C ASP A 338 7.73 22.13 2.35
N LEU A 339 6.96 21.70 1.36
CA LEU A 339 7.22 20.45 0.62
C LEU A 339 8.46 20.56 -0.28
N LEU A 340 8.66 21.69 -0.95
CA LEU A 340 9.87 21.95 -1.75
C LEU A 340 11.14 21.95 -0.88
N ALA A 341 11.06 22.47 0.35
CA ALA A 341 12.16 22.38 1.30
C ALA A 341 12.48 20.93 1.69
N LEU A 342 11.45 20.09 1.88
CA LEU A 342 11.61 18.67 2.20
C LEU A 342 12.23 17.84 1.05
N LEU A 343 12.14 18.30 -0.21
CA LEU A 343 12.87 17.67 -1.33
C LEU A 343 14.40 17.72 -1.16
N LYS A 344 14.91 18.51 -0.22
CA LYS A 344 16.32 18.64 0.13
C LYS A 344 16.68 17.96 1.45
N ASP A 345 15.73 17.27 2.09
CA ASP A 345 15.97 16.59 3.36
C ASP A 345 17.03 15.49 3.21
N ARG A 346 17.81 15.25 4.27
CA ARG A 346 18.80 14.15 4.31
C ARG A 346 18.16 12.77 4.16
N ASP A 347 16.93 12.62 4.64
CA ASP A 347 16.21 11.36 4.67
C ASP A 347 15.46 11.11 3.35
N ALA A 348 15.81 10.00 2.69
CA ALA A 348 15.22 9.64 1.40
C ALA A 348 13.70 9.42 1.48
N MET A 349 13.17 8.92 2.60
CA MET A 349 11.72 8.72 2.73
C MET A 349 10.96 10.04 2.88
N LEU A 350 11.57 11.06 3.50
CA LEU A 350 10.96 12.40 3.61
C LEU A 350 10.91 13.06 2.24
N ARG A 351 12.01 12.97 1.46
CA ARG A 351 12.04 13.43 0.06
C ARG A 351 11.00 12.71 -0.80
N ALA A 352 10.91 11.38 -0.68
CA ALA A 352 9.94 10.55 -1.37
C ALA A 352 8.50 10.98 -1.07
N TRP A 353 8.14 11.12 0.21
CA TRP A 353 6.80 11.57 0.57
C TRP A 353 6.49 13.00 0.10
N ALA A 354 7.46 13.92 0.16
CA ALA A 354 7.27 15.26 -0.38
C ALA A 354 6.93 15.24 -1.89
N ILE A 355 7.57 14.36 -2.67
CA ILE A 355 7.22 14.14 -4.09
C ILE A 355 5.77 13.69 -4.25
N GLN A 356 5.32 12.69 -3.47
CA GLN A 356 3.94 12.20 -3.55
C GLN A 356 2.92 13.29 -3.20
N LEU A 357 3.17 14.04 -2.12
CA LEU A 357 2.26 15.09 -1.65
C LEU A 357 2.17 16.26 -2.65
N LEU A 358 3.27 16.65 -3.29
CA LEU A 358 3.29 17.65 -4.37
C LEU A 358 2.50 17.21 -5.62
N CYS A 359 2.25 15.91 -5.79
CA CYS A 359 1.53 15.33 -6.93
C CYS A 359 0.06 14.95 -6.63
N GLU A 360 -0.47 15.31 -5.45
CA GLU A 360 -1.85 15.00 -5.06
C GLU A 360 -2.89 15.63 -6.03
N SER A 361 -2.62 16.82 -6.54
CA SER A 361 -3.48 17.52 -7.51
C SER A 361 -3.37 17.00 -8.95
N LYS A 362 -2.43 16.08 -9.23
CA LYS A 362 -2.04 15.63 -10.58
C LYS A 362 -1.49 16.76 -11.47
N LYS A 363 -1.17 17.92 -10.88
CA LYS A 363 -0.63 19.11 -11.56
C LYS A 363 0.47 19.72 -10.68
N PRO A 364 1.62 19.03 -10.50
CA PRO A 364 2.74 19.61 -9.75
C PRO A 364 3.18 20.91 -10.41
N SER A 365 3.61 21.91 -9.64
CA SER A 365 4.02 23.22 -10.18
C SER A 365 5.30 23.15 -11.03
N ALA A 366 5.64 24.24 -11.72
CA ALA A 366 6.92 24.33 -12.43
C ALA A 366 8.13 24.19 -11.49
N ALA A 367 8.05 24.77 -10.29
CA ALA A 367 9.10 24.67 -9.28
C ALA A 367 9.28 23.21 -8.82
N ALA A 368 8.18 22.52 -8.52
CA ALA A 368 8.21 21.11 -8.14
C ALA A 368 8.78 20.23 -9.26
N ARG A 369 8.34 20.43 -10.51
CA ARG A 369 8.86 19.68 -11.66
C ARG A 369 10.35 19.94 -11.92
N GLY A 370 10.83 21.17 -11.71
CA GLY A 370 12.25 21.49 -11.80
C GLY A 370 13.09 20.73 -10.77
N GLU A 371 12.66 20.68 -9.51
CA GLU A 371 13.31 19.86 -8.47
C GLU A 371 13.20 18.37 -8.78
N PHE A 372 12.06 17.88 -9.28
CA PHE A 372 11.91 16.49 -9.70
C PHE A 372 12.89 16.11 -10.80
N ALA A 373 13.10 16.98 -11.79
CA ALA A 373 14.05 16.74 -12.87
C ALA A 373 15.49 16.73 -12.37
N ARG A 374 15.83 17.63 -11.44
CA ARG A 374 17.14 17.63 -10.76
C ARG A 374 17.37 16.33 -9.98
N MET A 375 16.42 15.96 -9.11
CA MET A 375 16.49 14.75 -8.30
C MET A 375 16.51 13.48 -9.15
N ALA A 376 15.80 13.45 -10.28
CA ALA A 376 15.83 12.33 -11.21
C ALA A 376 17.21 12.09 -11.84
N ARG A 377 18.10 13.09 -11.84
CA ARG A 377 19.49 12.97 -12.32
C ARG A 377 20.47 12.67 -11.19
N GLU A 378 20.21 13.20 -10.00
CA GLU A 378 21.20 13.31 -8.92
C GLU A 378 20.91 12.42 -7.70
N ASP A 379 19.65 12.08 -7.43
CA ASP A 379 19.29 11.37 -6.20
C ASP A 379 19.70 9.90 -6.27
N LYS A 380 20.58 9.51 -5.34
CA LYS A 380 21.15 8.16 -5.27
C LYS A 380 20.14 7.13 -4.76
N SER A 381 19.08 7.54 -4.07
CA SER A 381 18.10 6.62 -3.48
C SER A 381 17.16 6.01 -4.53
N PRO A 382 17.10 4.67 -4.67
CA PRO A 382 16.13 4.02 -5.54
C PRO A 382 14.68 4.24 -5.06
N ILE A 383 14.47 4.51 -3.76
CA ILE A 383 13.15 4.85 -3.23
C ILE A 383 12.70 6.22 -3.75
N VAL A 384 13.59 7.22 -3.77
CA VAL A 384 13.26 8.54 -4.32
C VAL A 384 12.94 8.44 -5.81
N ARG A 385 13.76 7.69 -6.58
CA ARG A 385 13.50 7.44 -7.99
C ARG A 385 12.17 6.72 -8.25
N MET A 386 11.78 5.78 -7.36
CA MET A 386 10.47 5.12 -7.42
C MET A 386 9.32 6.10 -7.26
N TYR A 387 9.43 7.02 -6.30
CA TYR A 387 8.43 8.06 -6.06
C TYR A 387 8.36 9.08 -7.21
N LEU A 388 9.50 9.43 -7.82
CA LEU A 388 9.54 10.25 -9.04
C LEU A 388 8.85 9.54 -10.22
N ALA A 389 9.10 8.24 -10.41
CA ALA A 389 8.44 7.45 -11.44
C ALA A 389 6.92 7.40 -11.23
N SER A 390 6.48 7.14 -9.99
CA SER A 390 5.07 7.18 -9.59
C SER A 390 4.45 8.57 -9.84
N ALA A 391 5.12 9.64 -9.43
CA ALA A 391 4.70 11.02 -9.69
C ALA A 391 4.51 11.30 -11.18
N MET A 392 5.39 10.77 -12.04
CA MET A 392 5.25 10.93 -13.49
C MET A 392 4.04 10.20 -14.04
N THR A 393 3.58 9.09 -13.45
CA THR A 393 2.30 8.47 -13.87
C THR A 393 1.09 9.39 -13.62
N ARG A 394 1.20 10.30 -12.64
CA ARG A 394 0.17 11.26 -12.23
C ARG A 394 0.30 12.65 -12.87
N THR A 395 1.44 12.95 -13.49
CA THR A 395 1.74 14.27 -14.08
C THR A 395 1.20 14.33 -15.52
N PRO A 396 0.75 15.49 -16.05
CA PRO A 396 0.32 15.60 -17.45
C PRO A 396 1.40 15.11 -18.42
N VAL A 397 1.03 14.36 -19.45
CA VAL A 397 1.98 13.65 -20.33
C VAL A 397 3.04 14.58 -20.92
N ALA A 398 2.64 15.77 -21.38
CA ALA A 398 3.53 16.78 -21.96
C ALA A 398 4.62 17.29 -20.99
N GLN A 399 4.51 17.03 -19.69
CA GLN A 399 5.42 17.54 -18.66
C GLN A 399 6.33 16.45 -18.06
N ARG A 400 6.30 15.22 -18.60
CA ARG A 400 7.04 14.08 -18.02
C ARG A 400 8.46 13.92 -18.54
N ALA A 401 8.72 14.36 -19.77
CA ALA A 401 9.91 13.97 -20.54
C ALA A 401 11.23 14.31 -19.85
N GLU A 402 11.35 15.48 -19.22
CA GLU A 402 12.60 15.90 -18.56
C GLU A 402 12.94 15.00 -17.35
N VAL A 403 11.96 14.75 -16.48
CA VAL A 403 12.13 13.88 -15.30
C VAL A 403 12.45 12.46 -15.75
N LEU A 404 11.71 11.93 -16.73
CA LEU A 404 11.93 10.59 -17.26
C LEU A 404 13.33 10.44 -17.90
N THR A 405 13.85 11.48 -18.54
CA THR A 405 15.20 11.47 -19.11
C THR A 405 16.26 11.24 -18.02
N GLY A 406 16.11 11.87 -16.85
CA GLY A 406 16.97 11.63 -15.70
C GLY A 406 16.84 10.20 -15.18
N LEU A 407 15.62 9.77 -14.88
CA LEU A 407 15.33 8.44 -14.33
C LEU A 407 15.87 7.30 -15.20
N LEU A 408 15.66 7.39 -16.51
CA LEU A 408 16.11 6.35 -17.45
C LEU A 408 17.63 6.29 -17.62
N SER A 409 18.39 7.27 -17.11
CA SER A 409 19.85 7.32 -17.24
C SER A 409 20.61 6.47 -16.20
N HIS A 410 19.89 5.92 -15.20
CA HIS A 410 20.42 5.10 -14.11
C HIS A 410 20.52 3.62 -14.51
N ALA A 411 21.68 3.18 -15.01
CA ALA A 411 21.88 1.79 -15.45
C ALA A 411 21.69 0.78 -14.30
N GLU A 412 22.00 1.20 -13.06
CA GLU A 412 21.85 0.40 -11.84
C GLU A 412 20.41 -0.02 -11.55
N ASP A 413 19.42 0.69 -12.11
CA ASP A 413 18.00 0.38 -11.90
C ASP A 413 17.52 -0.78 -12.79
N ALA A 414 18.34 -1.26 -13.74
CA ALA A 414 17.93 -2.29 -14.68
C ALA A 414 17.50 -3.62 -14.03
N THR A 415 18.05 -3.92 -12.84
CA THR A 415 17.75 -5.14 -12.07
C THR A 415 16.88 -4.90 -10.85
N ASP A 416 16.44 -3.65 -10.63
CA ASP A 416 15.51 -3.34 -9.55
C ASP A 416 14.13 -3.99 -9.81
N PRO A 417 13.46 -4.54 -8.78
CA PRO A 417 12.18 -5.25 -8.98
C PRO A 417 11.03 -4.35 -9.44
N ASN A 418 11.09 -3.03 -9.20
CA ASN A 418 9.98 -2.12 -9.49
C ASN A 418 10.32 -1.06 -10.55
N LEU A 419 11.53 -0.48 -10.49
CA LEU A 419 11.88 0.71 -11.28
C LEU A 419 11.75 0.52 -12.80
N PRO A 420 12.24 -0.57 -13.43
CA PRO A 420 12.06 -0.78 -14.86
C PRO A 420 10.58 -0.78 -15.30
N HIS A 421 9.70 -1.28 -14.44
CA HIS A 421 8.26 -1.34 -14.70
C HIS A 421 7.61 0.04 -14.54
N LEU A 422 7.89 0.74 -13.44
CA LEU A 422 7.35 2.09 -13.20
C LEU A 422 7.85 3.10 -14.22
N TYR A 423 9.13 3.03 -14.60
CA TYR A 423 9.68 3.85 -15.68
C TYR A 423 8.96 3.61 -16.99
N TRP A 424 8.66 2.35 -17.32
CA TRP A 424 7.85 2.04 -18.49
C TRP A 424 6.44 2.63 -18.40
N TYR A 425 5.73 2.45 -17.28
CA TYR A 425 4.36 2.94 -17.14
C TYR A 425 4.25 4.47 -17.23
N ALA A 426 5.26 5.18 -16.75
CA ALA A 426 5.32 6.63 -16.86
C ALA A 426 5.71 7.10 -18.27
N THR A 427 6.57 6.33 -18.96
CA THR A 427 7.09 6.63 -20.31
C THR A 427 6.11 6.30 -21.43
N GLU A 428 5.34 5.22 -21.32
CA GLU A 428 4.49 4.72 -22.40
C GLU A 428 3.56 5.79 -23.02
N PRO A 429 2.85 6.62 -22.24
CA PRO A 429 2.01 7.69 -22.79
C PRO A 429 2.79 8.80 -23.51
N VAL A 430 4.06 9.01 -23.16
CA VAL A 430 4.92 9.99 -23.85
C VAL A 430 5.27 9.51 -25.25
N VAL A 431 5.48 8.20 -25.42
CA VAL A 431 5.86 7.60 -26.71
C VAL A 431 4.82 7.87 -27.79
N THR A 432 3.54 7.88 -27.43
CA THR A 432 2.44 8.13 -28.36
C THR A 432 2.15 9.62 -28.54
N ALA A 433 2.29 10.41 -27.48
CA ALA A 433 1.97 11.82 -27.49
C ALA A 433 3.03 12.70 -28.18
N ASP A 434 4.31 12.33 -28.08
CA ASP A 434 5.42 13.11 -28.63
C ASP A 434 6.56 12.19 -29.11
N LYS A 435 6.64 12.01 -30.44
CA LYS A 435 7.67 11.16 -31.07
C LYS A 435 9.09 11.72 -30.88
N THR A 436 9.25 13.04 -30.82
CA THR A 436 10.57 13.66 -30.62
C THR A 436 11.05 13.38 -29.20
N ALA A 437 10.20 13.58 -28.20
CA ALA A 437 10.50 13.20 -26.82
C ALA A 437 10.76 11.68 -26.70
N ALA A 438 9.99 10.85 -27.41
CA ALA A 438 10.19 9.40 -27.43
C ALA A 438 11.59 9.00 -27.93
N ILE A 439 12.07 9.61 -29.01
CA ILE A 439 13.42 9.37 -29.55
C ILE A 439 14.49 9.79 -28.54
N VAL A 440 14.30 10.94 -27.87
CA VAL A 440 15.22 11.38 -26.80
C VAL A 440 15.27 10.35 -25.68
N LEU A 441 14.11 9.92 -25.15
CA LEU A 441 14.02 8.91 -24.08
C LEU A 441 14.66 7.58 -24.51
N LEU A 442 14.44 7.15 -25.76
CA LEU A 442 15.05 5.94 -26.33
C LEU A 442 16.59 6.04 -26.39
N SER A 443 17.12 7.21 -26.75
CA SER A 443 18.57 7.44 -26.85
C SER A 443 19.25 7.54 -25.47
N LYS A 444 18.51 8.00 -24.45
CA LYS A 444 19.05 8.23 -23.09
C LYS A 444 18.87 7.05 -22.16
N THR A 445 17.90 6.17 -22.43
CA THR A 445 17.63 5.05 -21.54
C THR A 445 18.81 4.09 -21.47
N LYS A 446 19.23 3.78 -20.25
CA LYS A 446 20.18 2.72 -19.92
C LYS A 446 19.47 1.45 -19.41
N ILE A 447 18.13 1.43 -19.42
CA ILE A 447 17.33 0.30 -18.95
C ILE A 447 16.94 -0.56 -20.16
N PRO A 448 17.52 -1.77 -20.36
CA PRO A 448 17.28 -2.57 -21.55
C PRO A 448 15.80 -2.91 -21.77
N LYS A 449 15.08 -3.26 -20.70
CA LYS A 449 13.64 -3.54 -20.74
C LYS A 449 12.83 -2.35 -21.28
N VAL A 450 13.08 -1.15 -20.76
CA VAL A 450 12.37 0.06 -21.21
C VAL A 450 12.75 0.42 -22.63
N ARG A 451 14.02 0.26 -23.04
CA ARG A 451 14.47 0.47 -24.42
C ARG A 451 13.65 -0.40 -25.39
N GLN A 452 13.57 -1.70 -25.12
CA GLN A 452 12.79 -2.64 -25.91
C GLN A 452 11.30 -2.23 -25.99
N PHE A 453 10.72 -1.79 -24.88
CA PHE A 453 9.32 -1.39 -24.82
C PHE A 453 9.04 -0.09 -25.58
N ILE A 454 9.93 0.90 -25.53
CA ILE A 454 9.81 2.12 -26.35
C ILE A 454 9.89 1.75 -27.83
N THR A 455 10.88 0.94 -28.25
CA THR A 455 11.00 0.48 -29.64
C THR A 455 9.74 -0.27 -30.09
N ARG A 456 9.24 -1.20 -29.27
CA ARG A 456 8.00 -1.94 -29.55
C ARG A 456 6.81 -0.99 -29.72
N ARG A 457 6.67 0.02 -28.86
CA ARG A 457 5.56 0.97 -28.90
C ARG A 457 5.64 1.92 -30.10
N LEU A 458 6.85 2.37 -30.48
CA LEU A 458 7.08 3.16 -31.70
C LEU A 458 6.76 2.38 -32.97
N ALA A 459 7.03 1.07 -32.99
CA ALA A 459 6.76 0.19 -34.14
C ALA A 459 5.29 -0.27 -34.23
N SER A 460 4.53 -0.20 -33.14
CA SER A 460 3.11 -0.56 -33.15
C SER A 460 2.26 0.48 -33.88
N LYS A 461 1.32 0.03 -34.72
CA LYS A 461 0.28 0.91 -35.30
C LYS A 461 -0.50 1.56 -34.15
N GLN A 462 -0.79 2.86 -34.29
CA GLN A 462 -1.43 3.68 -33.26
C GLN A 462 -2.81 3.16 -32.88
#